data_AF-A0A735HIZ2-F1
#
_entry.id   AF-A0A735HIZ2-F1
#
_cell.length_a   1.000
_cell.length_b   1.000
_cell.length_c   1.000
_cell.angle_alpha   90.00
_cell.angle_beta   90.00
_cell.angle_gamma   90.00
#
_symmetry.space_group_name_H-M   'P 1'
#
loop_
_entity.id
_entity.type
_entity.pdbx_description
1 polymer ?
#
loop_
_entity_poly.entity_id
_entity_poly.type
_entity_poly.pdbx_seq_one_letter_code
_entity_poly.pdbx_strand_id
1 'polypeptide(L)'
;MLTRSRYLPDETLHSFIFRICLINGEEQFSDVTNHNVQWLKNLQLNVRTIKYFAGYSDLDLLILMRNSWQAIKSTTIFDNPVEYMSEINTLLRKQPLARRGTHNYPLKYCIDCIRESIKNIGFGYFKSSWHYELAGYCFIHNKALTHFKRNINMQPHEILKTILRGEHPAGSYSLIPNKNSTIEKTSLIYSNKIKSIELSFNNEDYIYIADCLKAEIKNFIRTCTVDLPKMALISDTFNKTKIKKPYKEGYLFQDNVLAKIIQCFFTVNFEPFITFWQKNAAKKIVYCGSVKTKDIFEFLFIYQNTDKCNRCEYFSCPVKHHYIEDAELNL
;
A
#
# COMPACT_ATOMS: atom_id res chain seq x y z
N MET A 1 -4.92 -11.18 -31.55
CA MET A 1 -3.86 -10.25 -31.11
C MET A 1 -4.36 -9.58 -29.85
N LEU A 2 -3.60 -9.60 -28.75
CA LEU A 2 -4.03 -8.94 -27.50
C LEU A 2 -3.72 -7.45 -27.58
N THR A 3 -4.73 -6.60 -27.40
CA THR A 3 -4.55 -5.15 -27.43
C THR A 3 -4.15 -4.66 -26.05
N ARG A 4 -3.04 -3.92 -25.97
CA ARG A 4 -2.55 -3.30 -24.73
C ARG A 4 -3.01 -1.85 -24.66
N SER A 5 -3.34 -1.37 -23.46
CA SER A 5 -3.59 0.04 -23.20
C SER A 5 -2.38 0.64 -22.51
N ARG A 6 -2.11 1.92 -22.78
CA ARG A 6 -1.20 2.71 -21.96
C ARG A 6 -1.77 2.85 -20.54
N TYR A 7 -0.90 2.69 -19.55
CA TYR A 7 -1.15 3.03 -18.16
C TYR A 7 -1.06 4.55 -17.93
N LEU A 8 -1.94 5.10 -17.09
CA LEU A 8 -1.90 6.50 -16.70
C LEU A 8 -1.55 6.67 -15.21
N PRO A 9 -0.58 7.55 -14.86
CA PRO A 9 -0.10 7.74 -13.50
C PRO A 9 -1.17 7.99 -12.43
N ASP A 10 -2.29 8.63 -12.80
CA ASP A 10 -3.37 8.98 -11.89
C ASP A 10 -4.65 8.14 -12.09
N GLU A 11 -4.58 7.05 -12.85
CA GLU A 11 -5.70 6.13 -13.08
C GLU A 11 -5.81 5.08 -11.96
N THR A 12 -7.04 4.70 -11.61
CA THR A 12 -7.30 3.58 -10.67
C THR A 12 -7.08 2.22 -11.33
N LEU A 13 -6.68 1.22 -10.55
CA LEU A 13 -6.63 -0.17 -11.00
C LEU A 13 -7.98 -0.63 -11.60
N HIS A 14 -9.09 -0.21 -11.01
CA HIS A 14 -10.44 -0.52 -11.50
C HIS A 14 -10.69 -0.01 -12.91
N SER A 15 -10.41 1.28 -13.15
CA SER A 15 -10.56 1.90 -14.47
C SER A 15 -9.68 1.19 -15.49
N PHE A 16 -8.43 0.94 -15.12
CA PHE A 16 -7.47 0.27 -15.99
C PHE A 16 -7.94 -1.14 -16.37
N ILE A 17 -8.34 -1.96 -15.39
CA ILE A 17 -8.86 -3.31 -15.68
C ILE A 17 -10.08 -3.23 -16.58
N PHE A 18 -11.03 -2.35 -16.28
CA PHE A 18 -12.24 -2.18 -17.06
C PHE A 18 -11.93 -1.90 -18.54
N ARG A 19 -10.99 -0.98 -18.80
CA ARG A 19 -10.61 -0.64 -20.18
C ARG A 19 -9.88 -1.78 -20.89
N ILE A 20 -8.99 -2.50 -20.19
CA ILE A 20 -8.28 -3.64 -20.77
C ILE A 20 -9.28 -4.72 -21.20
N CYS A 21 -10.27 -5.00 -20.35
CA CYS A 21 -11.38 -5.89 -20.70
C CYS A 21 -12.15 -5.34 -21.92
N LEU A 22 -12.50 -4.05 -21.91
CA LEU A 22 -13.27 -3.41 -22.99
C LEU A 22 -12.58 -3.51 -24.36
N ILE A 23 -11.29 -3.18 -24.45
CA ILE A 23 -10.55 -3.19 -25.73
C ILE A 23 -10.25 -4.60 -26.25
N ASN A 24 -10.34 -5.61 -25.38
CA ASN A 24 -10.16 -7.01 -25.75
C ASN A 24 -11.51 -7.74 -25.93
N GLY A 25 -12.63 -7.01 -25.91
CA GLY A 25 -13.96 -7.56 -26.18
C GLY A 25 -14.56 -8.38 -25.04
N GLU A 26 -14.07 -8.23 -23.81
CA GLU A 26 -14.69 -8.86 -22.64
C GLU A 26 -15.93 -8.07 -22.21
N GLU A 27 -17.02 -8.79 -21.92
CA GLU A 27 -18.31 -8.21 -21.52
C GLU A 27 -18.63 -8.44 -20.03
N GLN A 28 -17.84 -9.28 -19.35
CA GLN A 28 -18.01 -9.58 -17.93
C GLN A 28 -17.02 -8.78 -17.07
N PHE A 29 -17.55 -7.88 -16.24
CA PHE A 29 -16.77 -6.96 -15.40
C PHE A 29 -17.07 -7.15 -13.90
N SER A 30 -17.51 -8.35 -13.52
CA SER A 30 -17.79 -8.73 -12.12
C SER A 30 -16.55 -8.62 -11.23
N ASP A 31 -15.36 -8.65 -11.81
CA ASP A 31 -14.09 -8.54 -11.09
C ASP A 31 -13.80 -7.12 -10.61
N VAL A 32 -14.46 -6.11 -11.21
CA VAL A 32 -14.18 -4.69 -10.96
C VAL A 32 -15.33 -4.00 -10.23
N THR A 33 -16.56 -4.37 -10.56
CA THR A 33 -17.77 -3.75 -9.98
C THR A 33 -18.80 -4.77 -9.53
N ASN A 34 -19.55 -4.41 -8.50
CA ASN A 34 -20.72 -5.18 -8.09
C ASN A 34 -21.99 -4.79 -8.89
N HIS A 35 -23.08 -5.52 -8.64
CA HIS A 35 -24.42 -5.26 -9.19
C HIS A 35 -24.95 -3.83 -8.93
N ASN A 36 -24.42 -3.11 -7.94
CA ASN A 36 -24.79 -1.72 -7.61
C ASN A 36 -23.85 -0.68 -8.22
N VAL A 37 -22.97 -1.11 -9.14
CA VAL A 37 -21.97 -0.26 -9.80
C VAL A 37 -21.03 0.40 -8.80
N GLN A 38 -20.73 -0.29 -7.71
CA GLN A 38 -19.72 0.12 -6.76
C GLN A 38 -18.44 -0.64 -7.07
N TRP A 39 -17.30 0.03 -6.91
CA TRP A 39 -15.99 -0.55 -7.06
C TRP A 39 -15.73 -1.59 -5.99
N LEU A 40 -15.26 -2.77 -6.37
CA LEU A 40 -14.89 -3.81 -5.40
C LEU A 40 -13.61 -3.41 -4.67
N LYS A 41 -13.60 -3.42 -3.33
CA LYS A 41 -12.37 -3.07 -2.59
C LYS A 41 -11.25 -4.08 -2.82
N ASN A 42 -11.57 -5.36 -2.84
CA ASN A 42 -10.61 -6.44 -3.05
C ASN A 42 -10.79 -6.95 -4.48
N LEU A 43 -9.82 -6.65 -5.34
CA LEU A 43 -9.86 -7.06 -6.74
C LEU A 43 -9.20 -8.42 -6.89
N GLN A 44 -9.86 -9.30 -7.63
CA GLN A 44 -9.29 -10.56 -8.07
C GLN A 44 -9.69 -10.77 -9.53
N LEU A 45 -8.71 -10.92 -10.40
CA LEU A 45 -8.96 -11.14 -11.81
C LEU A 45 -9.35 -12.59 -12.04
N ASN A 46 -10.41 -12.80 -12.81
CA ASN A 46 -10.74 -14.13 -13.28
C ASN A 46 -9.65 -14.66 -14.24
N VAL A 47 -9.56 -15.99 -14.40
CA VAL A 47 -8.54 -16.66 -15.23
C VAL A 47 -8.54 -16.17 -16.68
N ARG A 48 -9.70 -15.78 -17.23
CA ARG A 48 -9.81 -15.27 -18.60
C ARG A 48 -9.22 -13.87 -18.72
N THR A 49 -9.35 -13.04 -17.67
CA THR A 49 -8.86 -11.66 -17.62
C THR A 49 -7.35 -11.60 -17.32
N ILE A 50 -6.84 -12.48 -16.44
CA ILE A 50 -5.42 -12.51 -16.03
C ILE A 50 -4.46 -12.50 -17.22
N LYS A 51 -4.79 -13.22 -18.31
CA LYS A 51 -3.93 -13.31 -19.51
C LYS A 51 -3.61 -11.94 -20.14
N TYR A 52 -4.48 -10.94 -19.97
CA TYR A 52 -4.25 -9.58 -20.49
C TYR A 52 -3.19 -8.82 -19.69
N PHE A 53 -2.86 -9.28 -18.49
CA PHE A 53 -1.96 -8.60 -17.56
C PHE A 53 -0.54 -9.15 -17.55
N ALA A 54 -0.30 -10.31 -18.19
CA ALA A 54 1.02 -10.95 -18.26
C ALA A 54 2.12 -10.07 -18.89
N GLY A 55 1.74 -8.99 -19.59
CA GLY A 55 2.65 -8.08 -20.26
C GLY A 55 3.00 -6.79 -19.50
N TYR A 56 2.40 -6.54 -18.34
CA TYR A 56 2.69 -5.35 -17.52
C TYR A 56 3.75 -5.66 -16.48
N SER A 57 4.54 -4.65 -16.10
CA SER A 57 5.50 -4.79 -15.01
C SER A 57 4.78 -4.80 -13.66
N ASP A 58 5.38 -5.44 -12.66
CA ASP A 58 4.87 -5.39 -11.29
C ASP A 58 4.80 -3.94 -10.77
N LEU A 59 5.74 -3.09 -11.20
CA LEU A 59 5.77 -1.66 -10.84
C LEU A 59 4.52 -0.93 -11.34
N ASP A 60 4.15 -1.10 -12.61
CA ASP A 60 2.95 -0.47 -13.18
C ASP A 60 1.68 -0.92 -12.43
N LEU A 61 1.60 -2.23 -12.14
CA LEU A 61 0.48 -2.81 -11.39
C LEU A 61 0.43 -2.24 -9.96
N LEU A 62 1.56 -2.09 -9.28
CA LEU A 62 1.59 -1.52 -7.94
C LEU A 62 1.14 -0.07 -7.90
N ILE A 63 1.54 0.75 -8.87
CA ILE A 63 1.10 2.15 -8.90
C ILE A 63 -0.42 2.19 -9.09
N LEU A 64 -0.98 1.36 -9.98
CA LEU A 64 -2.43 1.21 -10.13
C LEU A 64 -3.12 0.75 -8.84
N MET A 65 -2.56 -0.24 -8.16
CA MET A 65 -3.09 -0.76 -6.89
C MET A 65 -3.12 0.34 -5.82
N ARG A 66 -2.03 1.11 -5.71
CA ARG A 66 -1.93 2.23 -4.79
C ARG A 66 -2.91 3.37 -5.12
N ASN A 67 -3.10 3.66 -6.40
CA ASN A 67 -4.15 4.58 -6.88
C ASN A 67 -5.57 4.11 -6.51
N SER A 68 -5.75 2.80 -6.32
CA SER A 68 -6.98 2.17 -5.83
C SER A 68 -6.97 1.91 -4.31
N TRP A 69 -6.04 2.51 -3.56
CA TRP A 69 -5.92 2.34 -2.10
C TRP A 69 -5.66 0.90 -1.64
N GLN A 70 -5.02 0.10 -2.49
CA GLN A 70 -4.52 -1.25 -2.23
C GLN A 70 -2.97 -1.23 -2.17
N ALA A 71 -2.35 -2.36 -1.83
CA ALA A 71 -0.89 -2.52 -1.74
C ALA A 71 -0.23 -1.41 -0.89
N ILE A 72 -0.87 -1.09 0.25
CA ILE A 72 -0.38 -0.09 1.20
C ILE A 72 0.87 -0.65 1.88
N LYS A 73 1.97 0.07 1.76
CA LYS A 73 3.23 -0.29 2.41
C LYS A 73 3.16 0.02 3.90
N SER A 74 3.55 -0.94 4.74
CA SER A 74 3.68 -0.62 6.16
C SER A 74 4.87 0.30 6.41
N THR A 75 4.70 1.24 7.33
CA THR A 75 5.72 2.21 7.71
C THR A 75 6.39 1.90 9.04
N THR A 76 6.02 0.80 9.71
CA THR A 76 6.64 0.47 11.00
C THR A 76 7.93 -0.33 10.80
N ILE A 77 8.90 -0.06 11.66
CA ILE A 77 10.26 -0.60 11.62
C ILE A 77 10.32 -2.12 11.80
N PHE A 78 9.30 -2.76 12.37
CA PHE A 78 9.29 -4.22 12.59
C PHE A 78 8.32 -4.96 11.67
N ASP A 79 7.65 -4.27 10.75
CA ASP A 79 6.77 -4.93 9.80
C ASP A 79 7.56 -5.53 8.65
N ASN A 80 6.91 -6.47 7.95
CA ASN A 80 7.48 -7.08 6.76
C ASN A 80 7.45 -6.07 5.59
N PRO A 81 8.62 -5.62 5.08
CA PRO A 81 8.67 -4.61 4.04
C PRO A 81 8.09 -5.09 2.71
N VAL A 82 7.97 -6.39 2.47
CA VAL A 82 7.49 -6.95 1.20
C VAL A 82 6.03 -7.42 1.26
N GLU A 83 5.35 -7.28 2.39
CA GLU A 83 3.98 -7.80 2.58
C GLU A 83 2.99 -7.24 1.56
N TYR A 84 3.17 -6.00 1.13
CA TYR A 84 2.31 -5.35 0.13
C TYR A 84 2.30 -6.06 -1.23
N MET A 85 3.35 -6.85 -1.55
CA MET A 85 3.43 -7.65 -2.77
C MET A 85 2.44 -8.82 -2.78
N SER A 86 2.01 -9.28 -1.61
CA SER A 86 0.98 -10.32 -1.51
C SER A 86 -0.35 -9.92 -2.18
N GLU A 87 -0.60 -8.60 -2.32
CA GLU A 87 -1.76 -8.07 -3.01
C GLU A 87 -1.67 -8.28 -4.52
N ILE A 88 -0.49 -8.15 -5.16
CA ILE A 88 -0.32 -8.48 -6.59
C ILE A 88 -0.58 -9.97 -6.79
N ASN A 89 0.02 -10.82 -5.94
CA ASN A 89 -0.19 -12.25 -6.00
C ASN A 89 -1.68 -12.60 -5.84
N THR A 90 -2.41 -11.86 -5.01
CA THR A 90 -3.85 -12.00 -4.83
C THR A 90 -4.63 -11.57 -6.07
N LEU A 91 -4.30 -10.43 -6.66
CA LEU A 91 -4.91 -9.90 -7.88
C LEU A 91 -4.78 -10.89 -9.04
N LEU A 92 -3.60 -11.51 -9.18
CA LEU A 92 -3.24 -12.44 -10.25
C LEU A 92 -3.51 -13.92 -9.89
N ARG A 93 -4.09 -14.21 -8.72
CA ARG A 93 -4.28 -15.60 -8.25
C ARG A 93 -5.36 -16.30 -9.06
N LYS A 94 -5.04 -17.49 -9.58
CA LYS A 94 -5.97 -18.35 -10.33
C LYS A 94 -7.03 -19.08 -9.49
N GLN A 95 -6.97 -18.99 -8.15
CA GLN A 95 -7.86 -19.73 -7.24
C GLN A 95 -8.80 -18.77 -6.48
N PRO A 96 -10.08 -19.11 -6.33
CA PRO A 96 -11.04 -18.29 -5.59
C PRO A 96 -10.61 -18.14 -4.12
N LEU A 97 -10.60 -16.92 -3.60
CA LEU A 97 -10.45 -16.69 -2.17
C LEU A 97 -11.73 -17.09 -1.41
N ALA A 98 -11.57 -17.53 -0.15
CA ALA A 98 -12.68 -17.56 0.79
C ALA A 98 -13.32 -16.16 0.85
N ARG A 99 -14.65 -16.09 0.79
CA ARG A 99 -15.43 -14.83 0.74
C ARG A 99 -14.99 -13.87 1.85
N ARG A 100 -14.09 -12.93 1.55
CA ARG A 100 -13.82 -11.78 2.43
C ARG A 100 -15.00 -10.82 2.32
N GLY A 101 -15.35 -10.16 3.42
CA GLY A 101 -16.47 -9.21 3.47
C GLY A 101 -16.41 -8.20 2.32
N THR A 102 -17.57 -7.95 1.69
CA THR A 102 -17.70 -7.10 0.50
C THR A 102 -17.74 -5.63 0.86
N HIS A 103 -16.60 -5.08 1.25
CA HIS A 103 -16.44 -3.63 1.24
C HIS A 103 -16.37 -3.14 -0.20
N ASN A 104 -17.16 -2.11 -0.53
CA ASN A 104 -17.20 -1.53 -1.88
C ASN A 104 -17.05 -0.01 -1.78
N TYR A 105 -16.40 0.59 -2.77
CA TYR A 105 -16.31 2.04 -2.87
C TYR A 105 -17.40 2.57 -3.81
N PRO A 106 -18.13 3.63 -3.44
CA PRO A 106 -19.12 4.23 -4.34
C PRO A 106 -18.45 4.77 -5.60
N LEU A 107 -19.13 4.64 -6.74
CA LEU A 107 -18.70 5.24 -8.00
C LEU A 107 -18.85 6.76 -7.93
N LYS A 108 -17.74 7.46 -8.13
CA LYS A 108 -17.65 8.92 -8.18
C LYS A 108 -16.80 9.35 -9.37
N TYR A 109 -17.15 10.44 -10.03
CA TYR A 109 -16.39 10.94 -11.17
C TYR A 109 -16.61 12.43 -11.44
N CYS A 110 -15.70 13.04 -12.20
CA CYS A 110 -15.90 14.36 -12.78
C CYS A 110 -16.05 14.21 -14.30
N ILE A 111 -17.20 14.59 -14.86
CA ILE A 111 -17.44 14.43 -16.30
C ILE A 111 -16.54 15.33 -17.15
N ASP A 112 -16.14 16.50 -16.63
CA ASP A 112 -15.29 17.45 -17.35
C ASP A 112 -13.87 16.87 -17.49
N CYS A 113 -13.33 16.31 -16.40
CA CYS A 113 -12.06 15.57 -16.45
C CYS A 113 -12.11 14.42 -17.46
N ILE A 114 -13.23 13.70 -17.55
CA ILE A 114 -13.37 12.62 -18.52
C ILE A 114 -13.37 13.17 -19.94
N ARG A 115 -14.17 14.20 -20.23
CA ARG A 115 -14.21 14.85 -21.56
C ARG A 115 -12.86 15.43 -21.97
N GLU A 116 -12.14 16.04 -21.03
CA GLU A 116 -10.77 16.51 -21.25
C GLU A 116 -9.81 15.36 -21.54
N SER A 117 -9.90 14.24 -20.81
CA SER A 117 -9.07 13.06 -21.12
C SER A 117 -9.38 12.49 -22.50
N ILE A 118 -10.65 12.43 -22.90
CA ILE A 118 -11.04 12.02 -24.26
C ILE A 118 -10.41 12.95 -25.30
N LYS A 119 -10.51 14.27 -25.10
CA LYS A 119 -9.93 15.27 -25.99
C LYS A 119 -8.39 15.17 -26.08
N ASN A 120 -7.73 14.96 -24.94
CA ASN A 120 -6.26 15.09 -24.85
C ASN A 120 -5.53 13.79 -25.18
N ILE A 121 -6.11 12.63 -24.84
CA ILE A 121 -5.46 11.32 -24.97
C ILE A 121 -6.33 10.26 -25.66
N GLY A 122 -7.52 10.64 -26.14
CA GLY A 122 -8.37 9.80 -26.99
C GLY A 122 -9.34 8.88 -26.25
N PHE A 123 -9.37 8.89 -24.92
CA PHE A 123 -10.26 8.03 -24.14
C PHE A 123 -10.55 8.60 -22.74
N GLY A 124 -11.65 8.16 -22.12
CA GLY A 124 -12.00 8.45 -20.73
C GLY A 124 -11.31 7.50 -19.74
N TYR A 125 -11.13 7.94 -18.49
CA TYR A 125 -10.71 7.07 -17.38
C TYR A 125 -11.14 7.63 -16.02
N PHE A 126 -11.11 6.79 -14.97
CA PHE A 126 -11.37 7.23 -13.59
C PHE A 126 -10.07 7.56 -12.86
N LYS A 127 -10.00 8.78 -12.30
CA LYS A 127 -8.84 9.25 -11.54
C LYS A 127 -8.83 8.69 -10.11
N SER A 128 -7.64 8.43 -9.59
CA SER A 128 -7.37 7.95 -8.22
C SER A 128 -7.95 8.86 -7.14
N SER A 129 -7.87 10.17 -7.37
CA SER A 129 -8.39 11.20 -6.45
C SER A 129 -9.90 11.10 -6.18
N TRP A 130 -10.67 10.46 -7.05
CA TRP A 130 -12.12 10.27 -6.87
C TRP A 130 -12.46 9.02 -6.07
N HIS A 131 -11.53 8.07 -6.02
CA HIS A 131 -11.72 6.76 -5.41
C HIS A 131 -11.63 6.79 -3.88
N TYR A 132 -11.25 7.93 -3.31
CA TYR A 132 -11.20 8.12 -1.88
C TYR A 132 -12.61 8.10 -1.26
N GLU A 133 -12.76 7.38 -0.15
CA GLU A 133 -14.04 7.17 0.55
C GLU A 133 -14.74 8.49 0.88
N LEU A 134 -13.98 9.50 1.30
CA LEU A 134 -14.50 10.84 1.62
C LEU A 134 -14.34 11.87 0.48
N ALA A 135 -13.87 11.48 -0.71
CA ALA A 135 -13.81 12.42 -1.84
C ALA A 135 -15.23 12.80 -2.26
N GLY A 136 -15.58 14.08 -2.11
CA GLY A 136 -16.83 14.65 -2.61
C GLY A 136 -16.61 15.71 -3.70
N TYR A 137 -15.34 15.97 -4.07
CA TYR A 137 -14.97 17.16 -4.81
C TYR A 137 -13.88 16.91 -5.84
N CYS A 138 -14.02 17.51 -7.02
CA CYS A 138 -13.00 17.58 -8.05
C CYS A 138 -12.23 18.90 -7.90
N PHE A 139 -10.95 18.81 -7.54
CA PHE A 139 -10.08 19.98 -7.38
C PHE A 139 -9.65 20.61 -8.72
N ILE A 140 -9.69 19.87 -9.83
CA ILE A 140 -9.31 20.36 -11.17
C ILE A 140 -10.38 21.33 -11.69
N HIS A 141 -11.66 20.94 -11.61
CA HIS A 141 -12.79 21.72 -12.11
C HIS A 141 -13.55 22.48 -11.01
N ASN A 142 -13.04 22.44 -9.78
CA ASN A 142 -13.60 23.14 -8.64
C ASN A 142 -15.12 22.87 -8.46
N LYS A 143 -15.53 21.59 -8.56
CA LYS A 143 -16.95 21.19 -8.47
C LYS A 143 -17.16 19.85 -7.75
N ALA A 144 -18.37 19.62 -7.25
CA ALA A 144 -18.73 18.36 -6.62
C ALA A 144 -18.57 17.18 -7.59
N LEU A 145 -18.13 16.04 -7.08
CA LEU A 145 -18.08 14.80 -7.86
C LEU A 145 -19.50 14.31 -8.12
N THR A 146 -19.70 13.77 -9.31
CA THR A 146 -20.93 13.10 -9.70
C THR A 146 -20.93 11.67 -9.15
N HIS A 147 -22.02 11.30 -8.50
CA HIS A 147 -22.33 9.98 -8.01
C HIS A 147 -23.34 9.30 -8.92
N PHE A 148 -23.42 7.99 -8.80
CA PHE A 148 -24.44 7.19 -9.47
C PHE A 148 -25.28 6.43 -8.45
N LYS A 149 -26.61 6.53 -8.58
CA LYS A 149 -27.55 5.68 -7.84
C LYS A 149 -28.07 4.64 -8.82
N ARG A 150 -28.02 3.36 -8.41
CA ARG A 150 -28.42 2.26 -9.27
C ARG A 150 -29.80 2.50 -9.89
N ASN A 151 -29.84 2.36 -11.22
CA ASN A 151 -31.05 2.14 -11.99
C ASN A 151 -31.14 0.64 -12.31
N ILE A 152 -32.30 0.02 -12.11
CA ILE A 152 -32.50 -1.43 -12.31
C ILE A 152 -32.31 -1.83 -13.79
N ASN A 153 -32.49 -0.90 -14.71
CA ASN A 153 -32.59 -1.19 -16.14
C ASN A 153 -31.24 -1.19 -16.90
N MET A 154 -30.13 -0.84 -16.24
CA MET A 154 -28.82 -0.79 -16.90
C MET A 154 -27.84 -1.75 -16.23
N GLN A 155 -27.10 -2.50 -17.05
CA GLN A 155 -26.00 -3.33 -16.57
C GLN A 155 -24.83 -2.44 -16.07
N PRO A 156 -24.11 -2.84 -15.01
CA PRO A 156 -23.02 -2.03 -14.45
C PRO A 156 -21.97 -1.59 -15.48
N HIS A 157 -21.62 -2.46 -16.42
CA HIS A 157 -20.61 -2.15 -17.43
C HIS A 157 -21.07 -1.13 -18.48
N GLU A 158 -22.36 -1.12 -18.84
CA GLU A 158 -22.91 -0.11 -19.74
C GLU A 158 -22.87 1.28 -19.09
N ILE A 159 -23.12 1.35 -17.78
CA ILE A 159 -23.01 2.60 -17.00
C ILE A 159 -21.58 3.13 -17.02
N LEU A 160 -20.58 2.25 -16.81
CA LEU A 160 -19.17 2.63 -16.91
C LEU A 160 -18.80 3.06 -18.35
N LYS A 161 -19.26 2.35 -19.39
CA LYS A 161 -19.04 2.73 -20.79
C LYS A 161 -19.61 4.12 -21.11
N THR A 162 -20.84 4.41 -20.69
CA THR A 162 -21.47 5.73 -20.86
C THR A 162 -20.62 6.82 -20.22
N ILE A 163 -20.18 6.61 -18.97
CA ILE A 163 -19.32 7.57 -18.27
C ILE A 163 -18.02 7.79 -19.03
N LEU A 164 -17.34 6.72 -19.47
CA LEU A 164 -16.08 6.81 -20.21
C LEU A 164 -16.19 7.40 -21.63
N ARG A 165 -17.41 7.54 -22.16
CA ARG A 165 -17.72 8.31 -23.39
C ARG A 165 -17.91 9.80 -23.13
N GLY A 166 -17.86 10.25 -21.87
CA GLY A 166 -18.08 11.64 -21.50
C GLY A 166 -19.56 12.00 -21.35
N GLU A 167 -20.41 11.00 -21.11
CA GLU A 167 -21.85 11.14 -20.93
C GLU A 167 -22.28 10.79 -19.49
N HIS A 168 -23.37 11.40 -19.03
CA HIS A 168 -23.97 11.03 -17.76
C HIS A 168 -25.00 9.91 -17.95
N PRO A 169 -24.83 8.74 -17.29
CA PRO A 169 -25.88 7.73 -17.27
C PRO A 169 -27.08 8.23 -16.47
N ALA A 170 -28.28 7.76 -16.84
CA ALA A 170 -29.52 8.10 -16.16
C ALA A 170 -29.47 7.67 -14.68
N GLY A 171 -29.76 8.59 -13.75
CA GLY A 171 -29.60 8.37 -12.31
C GLY A 171 -28.30 8.92 -11.73
N SER A 172 -27.50 9.63 -12.53
CA SER A 172 -26.38 10.43 -12.05
C SER A 172 -26.86 11.65 -11.26
N TYR A 173 -26.20 11.96 -10.15
CA TYR A 173 -26.49 13.11 -9.31
C TYR A 173 -25.21 13.65 -8.67
N SER A 174 -25.17 14.93 -8.34
CA SER A 174 -24.06 15.52 -7.59
C SER A 174 -24.55 15.93 -6.21
N LEU A 175 -23.77 15.63 -5.17
CA LEU A 175 -24.06 16.10 -3.83
C LEU A 175 -23.54 17.53 -3.71
N ILE A 176 -24.45 18.50 -3.53
CA ILE A 176 -24.04 19.87 -3.22
C ILE A 176 -23.47 19.84 -1.80
N PRO A 177 -22.18 20.16 -1.59
CA PRO A 177 -21.61 20.22 -0.25
C PRO A 177 -22.40 21.25 0.57
N ASN A 178 -22.82 20.87 1.77
CA ASN A 178 -23.50 21.82 2.66
C ASN A 178 -22.51 22.96 2.97
N LYS A 179 -22.88 24.23 2.82
CA LYS A 179 -21.96 25.38 3.03
C LYS A 179 -21.33 25.40 4.44
N ASN A 180 -21.94 24.68 5.40
CA ASN A 180 -21.48 24.53 6.78
C ASN A 180 -20.71 23.23 7.04
N SER A 181 -20.62 22.30 6.08
CA SER A 181 -19.57 21.30 6.14
C SER A 181 -18.32 22.05 5.75
N THR A 182 -17.55 22.47 6.75
CA THR A 182 -16.15 22.75 6.57
C THR A 182 -15.65 21.70 5.59
N ILE A 183 -15.04 22.13 4.49
CA ILE A 183 -14.11 21.30 3.72
C ILE A 183 -12.94 21.09 4.68
N GLU A 184 -13.21 20.39 5.77
CA GLU A 184 -12.39 20.28 6.95
C GLU A 184 -11.35 19.29 6.52
N LYS A 185 -10.19 19.86 6.16
CA LYS A 185 -8.88 19.33 6.48
C LYS A 185 -8.93 17.81 6.54
N THR A 186 -8.87 17.20 5.36
CA THR A 186 -8.12 15.97 5.12
C THR A 186 -7.54 15.42 6.41
N SER A 187 -8.29 14.54 7.08
CA SER A 187 -8.06 14.22 8.49
C SER A 187 -6.62 13.79 8.75
N LEU A 188 -6.09 13.97 9.96
CA LEU A 188 -4.73 13.50 10.30
C LEU A 188 -4.51 12.00 10.00
N ILE A 189 -5.58 11.21 9.98
CA ILE A 189 -5.58 9.78 9.59
C ILE A 189 -5.32 9.64 8.08
N TYR A 190 -5.87 10.55 7.28
CA TYR A 190 -5.70 10.63 5.82
C TYR A 190 -4.28 11.06 5.42
N SER A 191 -3.65 12.02 6.11
CA SER A 191 -2.26 12.41 5.83
C SER A 191 -1.27 11.26 6.05
N ASN A 192 -1.51 10.40 7.05
CA ASN A 192 -0.65 9.25 7.31
C ASN A 192 -0.85 8.13 6.28
N LYS A 193 -2.10 7.90 5.84
CA LYS A 193 -2.42 6.90 4.81
C LYS A 193 -1.96 7.33 3.42
N ILE A 194 -2.04 8.62 3.08
CA ILE A 194 -1.41 9.16 1.86
C ILE A 194 0.10 8.97 1.91
N LYS A 195 0.75 9.33 3.02
CA LYS A 195 2.20 9.15 3.16
C LYS A 195 2.61 7.72 2.85
N SER A 196 1.88 6.71 3.33
CA SER A 196 2.15 5.29 3.04
C SER A 196 1.89 4.87 1.57
N ILE A 197 1.01 5.56 0.86
CA ILE A 197 0.66 5.30 -0.56
C ILE A 197 1.65 6.00 -1.51
N GLU A 198 2.12 7.19 -1.13
CA GLU A 198 3.09 8.01 -1.87
C GLU A 198 4.55 7.58 -1.66
N LEU A 199 4.84 6.62 -0.77
CA LEU A 199 6.21 6.15 -0.57
C LEU A 199 6.78 5.60 -1.86
N SER A 200 7.94 6.11 -2.27
CA SER A 200 8.69 5.50 -3.37
C SER A 200 8.92 4.01 -3.09
N PHE A 201 8.82 3.20 -4.14
CA PHE A 201 9.42 1.88 -4.15
C PHE A 201 10.94 2.07 -3.97
N ASN A 202 11.60 1.17 -3.26
CA ASN A 202 13.04 1.26 -2.99
C ASN A 202 13.43 2.46 -2.09
N ASN A 203 12.59 2.85 -1.14
CA ASN A 203 12.91 3.95 -0.24
C ASN A 203 14.00 3.54 0.76
N GLU A 204 15.21 4.09 0.56
CA GLU A 204 16.40 3.82 1.37
C GLU A 204 16.33 4.39 2.79
N ASP A 205 15.43 5.35 3.04
CA ASP A 205 15.33 6.08 4.30
C ASP A 205 14.51 5.32 5.35
N TYR A 206 13.75 4.30 4.94
CA TYR A 206 12.99 3.46 5.88
C TYR A 206 13.86 2.35 6.46
N ILE A 207 13.86 2.28 7.79
CA ILE A 207 14.56 1.24 8.54
C ILE A 207 13.57 0.14 8.86
N TYR A 208 13.63 -0.97 8.11
CA TYR A 208 13.00 -2.23 8.50
C TYR A 208 14.02 -3.11 9.21
N ILE A 209 13.65 -3.72 10.33
CA ILE A 209 14.51 -4.55 11.16
C ILE A 209 13.94 -5.97 11.23
N ALA A 210 14.73 -6.94 10.81
CA ALA A 210 14.39 -8.35 10.95
C ALA A 210 14.40 -8.80 12.41
N ASP A 211 13.64 -9.85 12.73
CA ASP A 211 13.51 -10.37 14.09
C ASP A 211 14.86 -10.77 14.72
N CYS A 212 15.82 -11.23 13.92
CA CYS A 212 17.16 -11.56 14.39
C CYS A 212 17.90 -10.34 14.98
N LEU A 213 17.87 -9.20 14.29
CA LEU A 213 18.49 -7.97 14.77
C LEU A 213 17.67 -7.35 15.91
N LYS A 214 16.34 -7.43 15.83
CA LYS A 214 15.42 -7.00 16.91
C LYS A 214 15.73 -7.68 18.23
N ALA A 215 16.00 -8.99 18.23
CA ALA A 215 16.37 -9.74 19.43
C ALA A 215 17.69 -9.23 20.04
N GLU A 216 18.69 -8.94 19.21
CA GLU A 216 19.97 -8.42 19.67
C GLU A 216 19.87 -6.97 20.16
N ILE A 217 19.02 -6.14 19.56
CA ILE A 217 18.71 -4.81 20.06
C ILE A 217 18.08 -4.90 21.46
N LYS A 218 17.12 -5.81 21.67
CA LYS A 218 16.54 -6.05 23.00
C LYS A 218 17.62 -6.47 24.01
N ASN A 219 18.55 -7.32 23.60
CA ASN A 219 19.68 -7.75 24.44
C ASN A 219 20.65 -6.60 24.78
N PHE A 220 20.98 -5.76 23.79
CA PHE A 220 21.76 -4.54 23.97
C PHE A 220 21.12 -3.62 25.01
N ILE A 221 19.82 -3.34 24.88
CA ILE A 221 19.10 -2.45 25.82
C ILE A 221 19.15 -3.01 27.25
N ARG A 222 19.02 -4.34 27.42
CA ARG A 222 19.09 -5.00 28.74
C ARG A 222 20.47 -4.86 29.37
N THR A 223 21.52 -5.11 28.60
CA THR A 223 22.90 -5.20 29.08
C THR A 223 23.63 -3.85 29.11
N CYS A 224 23.16 -2.84 28.38
CA CYS A 224 23.78 -1.51 28.29
C CYS A 224 23.93 -0.89 29.69
N THR A 225 25.15 -0.61 30.14
CA THR A 225 25.43 -0.11 31.50
C THR A 225 25.26 1.40 31.64
N VAL A 226 25.09 2.12 30.52
CA VAL A 226 24.93 3.58 30.45
C VAL A 226 23.45 3.97 30.56
N ASP A 227 23.18 5.15 31.12
CA ASP A 227 21.84 5.72 31.16
C ASP A 227 21.29 5.95 29.74
N LEU A 228 20.06 5.52 29.49
CA LEU A 228 19.39 5.69 28.20
C LEU A 228 18.72 7.07 28.07
N PRO A 229 18.50 7.58 26.85
CA PRO A 229 17.88 8.88 26.61
C PRO A 229 16.43 8.98 27.13
N LYS A 230 16.06 10.18 27.62
CA LYS A 230 14.78 10.48 28.31
C LYS A 230 13.51 10.23 27.48
N MET A 231 13.55 10.40 26.16
CA MET A 231 12.38 10.28 25.28
C MET A 231 11.96 8.82 24.99
N ALA A 232 12.65 7.83 25.56
CA ALA A 232 12.33 6.42 25.41
C ALA A 232 10.94 6.01 26.00
N LEU A 233 10.33 6.83 26.88
CA LEU A 233 9.13 6.45 27.63
C LEU A 233 8.15 7.63 27.77
N ILE A 234 6.98 7.54 27.12
CA ILE A 234 5.92 8.56 27.16
C ILE A 234 5.22 8.65 28.53
N SER A 235 5.54 7.80 29.51
CA SER A 235 4.90 7.84 30.83
C SER A 235 5.66 8.58 31.94
N ASP A 236 6.89 9.05 31.72
CA ASP A 236 7.66 9.70 32.80
C ASP A 236 7.46 11.22 32.79
N THR A 237 6.36 11.64 33.40
CA THR A 237 6.06 13.01 33.81
C THR A 237 6.96 13.45 34.98
N PHE A 238 8.29 13.41 34.91
CA PHE A 238 9.13 14.06 35.93
C PHE A 238 10.48 14.61 35.41
N ASN A 239 10.87 15.75 35.98
CA ASN A 239 11.99 16.65 35.65
C ASN A 239 13.42 16.07 35.80
N LYS A 240 13.72 14.86 35.33
CA LYS A 240 15.08 14.30 35.30
C LYS A 240 15.58 14.10 33.88
N THR A 241 16.84 14.44 33.61
CA THR A 241 17.48 14.33 32.27
C THR A 241 17.99 12.93 31.95
N LYS A 242 17.95 12.00 32.91
CA LYS A 242 18.42 10.61 32.82
C LYS A 242 17.51 9.69 33.64
N ILE A 243 17.15 8.52 33.11
CA ILE A 243 16.36 7.50 33.81
C ILE A 243 17.33 6.45 34.36
N LYS A 244 17.34 6.25 35.68
CA LYS A 244 18.07 5.14 36.31
C LYS A 244 17.32 3.84 36.04
N LYS A 245 18.05 2.80 35.60
CA LYS A 245 17.58 1.42 35.43
C LYS A 245 16.75 0.90 36.62
N PRO A 246 15.89 -0.12 36.40
CA PRO A 246 15.71 -0.90 35.17
C PRO A 246 14.37 -0.65 34.46
N TYR A 247 14.35 -0.81 33.14
CA TYR A 247 13.10 -0.93 32.37
C TYR A 247 12.29 -2.11 32.91
N LYS A 248 10.97 -1.93 33.09
CA LYS A 248 10.10 -3.09 33.28
C LYS A 248 10.15 -3.94 32.01
N GLU A 249 10.43 -5.23 32.18
CA GLU A 249 10.65 -6.17 31.08
C GLU A 249 9.52 -6.13 30.04
N GLY A 250 8.28 -5.95 30.50
CA GLY A 250 7.07 -5.78 29.68
C GLY A 250 7.15 -4.73 28.57
N TYR A 251 7.92 -3.65 28.74
CA TYR A 251 8.04 -2.59 27.73
C TYR A 251 8.86 -3.02 26.51
N LEU A 252 9.86 -3.88 26.69
CA LEU A 252 10.71 -4.39 25.59
C LEU A 252 9.99 -5.47 24.76
N PHE A 253 8.83 -5.95 25.20
CA PHE A 253 7.98 -6.87 24.46
C PHE A 253 6.98 -6.17 23.55
N GLN A 254 6.78 -4.86 23.68
CA GLN A 254 5.87 -4.09 22.84
C GLN A 254 6.61 -3.42 21.68
N ASP A 255 6.31 -3.85 20.45
CA ASP A 255 7.01 -3.40 19.24
C ASP A 255 6.90 -1.90 18.99
N ASN A 256 5.74 -1.29 19.28
CA ASN A 256 5.54 0.16 19.17
C ASN A 256 6.41 0.96 20.17
N VAL A 257 6.65 0.42 21.37
CA VAL A 257 7.53 1.04 22.37
C VAL A 257 8.98 0.90 21.92
N LEU A 258 9.41 -0.31 21.55
CA LEU A 258 10.76 -0.57 21.08
C LEU A 258 11.10 0.27 19.83
N ALA A 259 10.17 0.42 18.90
CA ALA A 259 10.32 1.25 17.72
C ALA A 259 10.64 2.72 18.08
N LYS A 260 9.91 3.28 19.06
CA LYS A 260 10.14 4.66 19.55
C LYS A 260 11.50 4.79 20.24
N ILE A 261 11.94 3.78 20.99
CA ILE A 261 13.26 3.77 21.62
C ILE A 261 14.35 3.83 20.54
N ILE A 262 14.27 2.98 19.53
CA ILE A 262 15.24 2.95 18.42
C ILE A 262 15.26 4.28 17.67
N GLN A 263 14.08 4.82 17.33
CA GLN A 263 13.96 6.12 16.69
C GLN A 263 14.61 7.23 17.53
N CYS A 264 14.42 7.20 18.85
CA CYS A 264 15.08 8.12 19.76
C CYS A 264 16.60 7.97 19.74
N PHE A 265 17.13 6.74 19.78
CA PHE A 265 18.58 6.50 19.72
C PHE A 265 19.22 7.10 18.46
N PHE A 266 18.58 6.93 17.30
CA PHE A 266 19.06 7.57 16.07
C PHE A 266 18.94 9.10 16.12
N THR A 267 17.79 9.62 16.57
CA THR A 267 17.53 11.07 16.62
C THR A 267 18.52 11.80 17.52
N VAL A 268 18.91 11.21 18.65
CA VAL A 268 19.85 11.82 19.61
C VAL A 268 21.30 11.38 19.40
N ASN A 269 21.59 10.60 18.35
CA ASN A 269 22.90 9.99 18.10
C ASN A 269 23.47 9.31 19.35
N PHE A 270 22.68 8.45 20.00
CA PHE A 270 23.08 7.75 21.22
C PHE A 270 24.25 6.80 20.94
N GLU A 271 25.47 7.28 21.22
CA GLU A 271 26.73 6.65 20.79
C GLU A 271 26.82 5.15 21.08
N PRO A 272 26.45 4.64 22.28
CA PRO A 272 26.54 3.20 22.55
C PRO A 272 25.68 2.36 21.59
N PHE A 273 24.51 2.88 21.20
CA PHE A 273 23.64 2.21 20.23
C PHE A 273 24.15 2.37 18.81
N ILE A 274 24.70 3.53 18.43
CA ILE A 274 25.26 3.74 17.10
C ILE A 274 26.45 2.79 16.86
N THR A 275 27.33 2.66 17.85
CA THR A 275 28.46 1.73 17.80
C THR A 275 27.99 0.28 17.77
N PHE A 276 26.96 -0.08 18.54
CA PHE A 276 26.30 -1.38 18.42
C PHE A 276 25.75 -1.59 17.00
N TRP A 277 25.01 -0.64 16.45
CA TRP A 277 24.37 -0.72 15.15
C TRP A 277 25.39 -0.91 14.03
N GLN A 278 26.42 -0.07 13.97
CA GLN A 278 27.48 -0.13 12.95
C GLN A 278 28.24 -1.46 12.97
N LYS A 279 28.43 -2.06 14.15
CA LYS A 279 29.13 -3.34 14.32
C LYS A 279 28.27 -4.56 14.00
N ASN A 280 26.94 -4.45 14.15
CA ASN A 280 26.06 -5.63 14.21
C ASN A 280 24.95 -5.64 13.17
N ALA A 281 24.55 -4.50 12.61
CA ALA A 281 23.47 -4.40 11.65
C ALA A 281 24.03 -4.39 10.21
N ALA A 282 23.50 -5.24 9.35
CA ALA A 282 23.82 -5.29 7.94
C ALA A 282 22.57 -4.96 7.11
N LYS A 283 22.67 -4.00 6.19
CA LYS A 283 21.61 -3.70 5.21
C LYS A 283 21.61 -4.78 4.13
N LYS A 284 20.45 -5.38 3.87
CA LYS A 284 20.24 -6.37 2.82
C LYS A 284 19.14 -5.92 1.87
N ILE A 285 19.31 -6.29 0.60
CA ILE A 285 18.30 -6.11 -0.45
C ILE A 285 17.43 -7.36 -0.46
N VAL A 286 16.12 -7.16 -0.50
CA VAL A 286 15.12 -8.22 -0.60
C VAL A 286 14.32 -7.99 -1.88
N TYR A 287 14.50 -8.86 -2.87
CA TYR A 287 13.77 -8.81 -4.14
C TYR A 287 12.39 -9.42 -3.97
N CYS A 288 11.34 -8.78 -4.47
CA CYS A 288 9.96 -9.20 -4.20
C CYS A 288 8.99 -9.06 -5.37
N GLY A 289 9.49 -8.86 -6.60
CA GLY A 289 8.65 -8.84 -7.81
C GLY A 289 7.89 -10.16 -8.02
N SER A 290 6.64 -10.08 -8.48
CA SER A 290 5.78 -11.24 -8.77
C SER A 290 5.95 -11.76 -10.20
N VAL A 291 6.02 -10.87 -11.19
CA VAL A 291 6.22 -11.18 -12.61
C VAL A 291 7.71 -11.13 -12.96
N LYS A 292 8.44 -10.14 -12.44
CA LYS A 292 9.89 -10.00 -12.61
C LYS A 292 10.53 -9.81 -11.24
N THR A 293 11.01 -10.91 -10.68
CA THR A 293 11.48 -10.99 -9.27
C THR A 293 12.41 -9.84 -8.86
N LYS A 294 13.31 -9.41 -9.76
CA LYS A 294 14.32 -8.38 -9.47
C LYS A 294 13.89 -6.92 -9.73
N ASP A 295 12.73 -6.68 -10.32
CA ASP A 295 12.30 -5.31 -10.68
C ASP A 295 11.88 -4.47 -9.46
N ILE A 296 11.50 -5.13 -8.36
CA ILE A 296 11.09 -4.49 -7.11
C ILE A 296 11.93 -5.07 -5.99
N PHE A 297 12.46 -4.19 -5.16
CA PHE A 297 13.21 -4.59 -3.99
C PHE A 297 12.96 -3.66 -2.81
N GLU A 298 13.27 -4.18 -1.62
CA GLU A 298 13.20 -3.45 -0.38
C GLU A 298 14.49 -3.62 0.40
N PHE A 299 14.74 -2.70 1.34
CA PHE A 299 15.88 -2.79 2.23
C PHE A 299 15.46 -3.29 3.60
N LEU A 300 16.20 -4.27 4.12
CA LEU A 300 15.98 -4.87 5.43
C LEU A 300 17.29 -4.94 6.19
N PHE A 301 17.30 -4.47 7.44
CA PHE A 301 18.44 -4.61 8.33
C PHE A 301 18.37 -5.93 9.09
N ILE A 302 19.44 -6.71 8.97
CA ILE A 302 19.61 -8.00 9.63
C ILE A 302 20.81 -7.96 10.57
N TYR A 303 20.91 -8.95 11.45
CA TYR A 303 22.12 -9.14 12.24
C TYR A 303 23.25 -9.68 11.35
N GLN A 304 24.43 -9.06 11.38
CA GLN A 304 25.55 -9.35 10.48
C GLN A 304 26.06 -10.80 10.58
N ASN A 305 25.86 -11.46 11.73
CA ASN A 305 26.17 -12.89 11.88
C ASN A 305 25.01 -13.76 11.37
N THR A 306 25.07 -14.13 10.09
CA THR A 306 24.01 -14.76 9.30
C THR A 306 23.58 -16.15 9.77
N ASP A 307 24.41 -16.85 10.55
CA ASP A 307 24.06 -18.16 11.12
C ASP A 307 22.82 -18.09 12.01
N LYS A 308 22.61 -16.96 12.70
CA LYS A 308 21.40 -16.70 13.49
C LYS A 308 20.18 -16.37 12.63
N CYS A 309 20.38 -15.88 11.40
CA CYS A 309 19.26 -15.57 10.50
C CYS A 309 18.73 -16.87 9.85
N ASN A 310 19.64 -17.77 9.45
CA ASN A 310 19.29 -19.11 8.94
C ASN A 310 18.62 -19.98 10.02
N ARG A 311 18.99 -19.78 11.29
CA ARG A 311 18.40 -20.45 12.47
C ARG A 311 17.33 -19.62 13.19
N CYS A 312 16.88 -18.51 12.60
CA CYS A 312 15.88 -17.66 13.23
C CYS A 312 14.63 -18.50 13.52
N GLU A 313 14.03 -18.45 14.71
CA GLU A 313 12.83 -19.27 14.99
C GLU A 313 11.55 -18.65 14.43
N TYR A 314 11.60 -17.37 14.05
CA TYR A 314 10.45 -16.63 13.55
C TYR A 314 10.15 -16.98 12.10
N PHE A 315 9.05 -17.71 11.88
CA PHE A 315 8.54 -18.04 10.54
C PHE A 315 8.17 -16.80 9.72
N SER A 316 7.80 -15.70 10.37
CA SER A 316 7.48 -14.41 9.76
C SER A 316 8.70 -13.61 9.28
N CYS A 317 9.93 -14.09 9.55
CA CYS A 317 11.14 -13.39 9.17
C CYS A 317 11.23 -13.27 7.63
N PRO A 318 11.20 -12.05 7.05
CA PRO A 318 11.18 -11.87 5.60
C PRO A 318 12.38 -12.52 4.91
N VAL A 319 13.51 -12.60 5.63
CA VAL A 319 14.75 -13.22 5.16
C VAL A 319 14.57 -14.72 4.87
N LYS A 320 13.77 -15.45 5.66
CA LYS A 320 13.55 -16.89 5.44
C LYS A 320 12.75 -17.20 4.19
N HIS A 321 11.76 -16.37 3.86
CA HIS A 321 10.89 -16.59 2.72
C HIS A 321 11.63 -16.43 1.39
N HIS A 322 12.70 -15.63 1.33
CA HIS A 322 13.46 -15.39 0.11
C HIS A 322 14.68 -16.29 -0.10
N TYR A 323 15.26 -16.88 0.96
CA TYR A 323 16.36 -17.84 0.80
C TYR A 323 15.95 -19.18 0.17
N ILE A 324 14.65 -19.48 0.12
CA ILE A 324 14.14 -20.70 -0.54
C ILE A 324 14.12 -20.55 -2.07
N GLU A 325 13.83 -19.34 -2.59
CA GLU A 325 13.73 -19.11 -4.04
C GLU A 325 15.10 -19.04 -4.75
N ASP A 326 16.15 -18.55 -4.08
CA ASP A 326 17.52 -18.55 -4.64
C ASP A 326 18.13 -19.97 -4.72
N ALA A 327 17.64 -20.92 -3.93
CA ALA A 327 18.06 -22.32 -3.98
C ALA A 327 17.38 -23.10 -5.12
N GLU A 328 16.14 -22.74 -5.46
CA GLU A 328 15.36 -23.39 -6.53
C GLU A 328 15.66 -22.85 -7.93
N LEU A 329 16.33 -21.69 -8.05
CA LEU A 329 16.82 -21.14 -9.33
C LEU A 329 18.22 -21.65 -9.73
N ASN A 330 18.88 -22.45 -8.88
CA ASN A 330 20.18 -23.08 -9.13
C ASN A 330 20.08 -24.61 -9.31
N LEU A 331 18.87 -25.13 -9.50
CA LEU A 331 18.53 -26.49 -9.96
C LEU A 331 17.77 -26.39 -11.29
#